data_AF-A0A7D6I8W7-F1
#
_entry.id   AF-A0A7D6I8W7-F1
#
_cell.length_a   1.000
_cell.length_b   1.000
_cell.length_c   1.000
_cell.angle_alpha   90.00
_cell.angle_beta   90.00
_cell.angle_gamma   90.00
#
_symmetry.space_group_name_H-M   'P 1'
#
loop_
_entity.id
_entity.type
_entity.pdbx_description
1 polymer ?
#
loop_
_entity_poly.entity_id
_entity_poly.type
_entity_poly.pdbx_seq_one_letter_code
_entity_poly.pdbx_strand_id
1 'polypeptide(L)'
;MDWHVRQHNPADTQTEWQTETVETIRSVVADGLFRLGGEVVRGEHLGGVATEGEEFVAWHQTLDRCLQKISHNYVKHYDDPQRWMYAAYLELTEQGEQQARALESKDVESYRRLE
;
A
#
# COMPACT_ATOMS: atom_id res chain seq x y z
N MET A 1 -2.84 2.81 3.45
CA MET A 1 -4.17 2.45 2.91
C MET A 1 -5.23 2.43 4.01
N ASP A 2 -5.11 1.62 5.07
CA ASP A 2 -6.06 1.58 6.21
C ASP A 2 -6.54 2.96 6.69
N TRP A 3 -5.60 3.89 6.92
CA TRP A 3 -5.94 5.25 7.35
C TRP A 3 -6.97 5.92 6.42
N HIS A 4 -6.78 5.84 5.10
CA HIS A 4 -7.70 6.43 4.13
C HIS A 4 -9.07 5.75 4.16
N VAL A 5 -9.10 4.42 4.23
CA VAL A 5 -10.35 3.64 4.35
C VAL A 5 -11.16 4.11 5.56
N ARG A 6 -10.51 4.32 6.71
CA ARG A 6 -11.16 4.82 7.92
C ARG A 6 -11.67 6.25 7.79
N GLN A 7 -10.93 7.13 7.11
CA GLN A 7 -11.38 8.50 6.89
C GLN A 7 -12.61 8.56 5.98
N HIS A 8 -12.67 7.71 4.96
CA HIS A 8 -13.82 7.65 4.04
C HIS A 8 -15.04 6.95 4.65
N ASN A 9 -14.84 6.00 5.57
CA ASN A 9 -15.90 5.18 6.15
C ASN A 9 -15.90 5.23 7.69
N PRO A 10 -16.10 6.39 8.34
CA PRO A 10 -15.94 6.53 9.79
C PRO A 10 -16.97 5.77 10.64
N ALA A 11 -18.10 5.38 10.04
CA ALA A 11 -19.19 4.67 10.72
C ALA A 11 -19.05 3.14 10.70
N ASP A 12 -18.12 2.62 9.88
CA ASP A 12 -17.94 1.19 9.69
C ASP A 12 -17.22 0.56 10.88
N THR A 13 -17.37 -0.75 11.01
CA THR A 13 -16.65 -1.57 11.97
C THR A 13 -15.21 -1.82 11.55
N GLN A 14 -14.37 -2.22 12.51
CA GLN A 14 -13.00 -2.62 12.23
C GLN A 14 -12.91 -3.75 11.17
N THR A 15 -13.80 -4.74 11.21
CA THR A 15 -13.79 -5.84 10.24
C THR A 15 -14.11 -5.35 8.82
N GLU A 16 -15.00 -4.37 8.69
CA GLU A 16 -15.31 -3.74 7.40
C GLU A 16 -14.11 -2.95 6.89
N TRP A 17 -13.45 -2.13 7.73
CA TRP A 17 -12.22 -1.43 7.34
C TRP A 17 -11.11 -2.38 6.91
N GLN A 18 -10.94 -3.49 7.62
CA GLN A 18 -9.93 -4.47 7.30
C GLN A 18 -10.20 -5.15 5.96
N THR A 19 -11.48 -5.49 5.71
CA THR A 19 -11.92 -6.09 4.45
C THR A 19 -11.69 -5.13 3.29
N GLU A 20 -12.16 -3.90 3.40
CA GLU A 20 -12.00 -2.86 2.39
C GLU A 20 -10.52 -2.55 2.10
N THR A 21 -9.69 -2.54 3.13
CA THR A 21 -8.23 -2.33 2.97
C THR A 21 -7.60 -3.46 2.16
N VAL A 22 -7.91 -4.73 2.48
CA VAL A 22 -7.35 -5.89 1.76
C VAL A 22 -7.88 -5.96 0.32
N GLU A 23 -9.16 -5.65 0.10
CA GLU A 23 -9.76 -5.64 -1.24
C GLU A 23 -9.25 -4.47 -2.10
N THR A 24 -8.98 -3.31 -1.50
CA THR A 24 -8.30 -2.20 -2.19
C THR A 24 -6.91 -2.64 -2.67
N ILE A 25 -6.12 -3.27 -1.79
CA ILE A 25 -4.80 -3.81 -2.17
C ILE A 25 -4.96 -4.84 -3.30
N ARG A 26 -5.93 -5.75 -3.20
CA ARG A 26 -6.22 -6.73 -4.25
C ARG A 26 -6.49 -6.05 -5.58
N SER A 27 -7.39 -5.07 -5.63
CA SER A 27 -7.77 -4.39 -6.87
C SER A 27 -6.56 -3.74 -7.52
N VAL A 28 -5.84 -2.88 -6.80
CA VAL A 28 -4.76 -2.10 -7.43
C VAL A 28 -3.58 -2.97 -7.89
N VAL A 29 -3.35 -4.12 -7.25
CA VAL A 29 -2.32 -5.08 -7.67
C VAL A 29 -2.82 -5.95 -8.82
N ALA A 30 -4.08 -6.38 -8.80
CA ALA A 30 -4.70 -7.13 -9.90
C ALA A 30 -4.80 -6.30 -11.19
N ASP A 31 -5.06 -5.00 -11.06
CA ASP A 31 -5.08 -4.03 -12.16
C ASP A 31 -3.67 -3.71 -12.68
N GLY A 32 -2.62 -4.27 -12.06
CA GLY A 32 -1.23 -4.09 -12.45
C GLY A 32 -0.65 -2.72 -12.10
N LEU A 33 -1.29 -1.94 -11.23
CA LEU A 33 -0.83 -0.61 -10.83
C LEU A 33 0.28 -0.67 -9.78
N PHE A 34 0.27 -1.70 -8.95
CA PHE A 34 1.28 -1.91 -7.90
C PHE A 34 1.82 -3.33 -7.89
N ARG A 35 3.03 -3.48 -7.37
CA ARG A 35 3.61 -4.76 -6.97
C ARG A 35 3.64 -4.87 -5.46
N LEU A 36 3.42 -6.08 -4.96
CA LEU A 36 3.58 -6.43 -3.56
C LEU A 36 4.98 -6.97 -3.31
N GLY A 37 5.56 -6.56 -2.18
CA GLY A 37 6.89 -6.99 -1.79
C GLY A 37 7.18 -6.73 -0.33
N GLY A 38 8.42 -7.02 0.05
CA GLY A 38 8.99 -6.64 1.34
C GLY A 38 10.14 -5.70 1.11
N GLU A 39 10.52 -4.98 2.15
CA GLU A 39 11.75 -4.24 2.20
C GLU A 39 12.86 -5.13 2.75
N VAL A 40 14.04 -5.08 2.14
CA VAL A 40 15.25 -5.71 2.67
C VAL A 40 16.31 -4.63 2.85
N VAL A 41 17.06 -4.71 3.94
CA VAL A 41 18.22 -3.84 4.15
C VAL A 41 19.46 -4.53 3.61
N ARG A 42 20.10 -3.91 2.62
CA ARG A 42 21.40 -4.29 2.08
C ARG A 42 22.47 -3.30 2.52
N GLY A 43 23.47 -3.79 3.25
CA GLY A 43 24.55 -2.95 3.78
C GLY A 43 24.30 -2.53 5.22
N GLU A 44 25.01 -1.51 5.68
CA GLU A 44 24.93 -1.03 7.05
C GLU A 44 23.69 -0.16 7.25
N HIS A 45 22.79 -0.57 8.14
CA HIS A 45 21.63 0.24 8.51
C HIS A 45 22.08 1.38 9.42
N LEU A 46 22.32 2.56 8.83
CA LEU A 46 22.84 3.72 9.57
C LEU A 46 21.82 4.37 10.51
N GLY A 47 20.57 3.92 10.51
CA GLY A 47 19.47 4.50 11.28
C GLY A 47 19.01 5.84 10.70
N GLY A 48 17.73 5.95 10.34
CA GLY A 48 17.17 7.16 9.72
C GLY A 48 15.87 6.87 8.96
N VAL A 49 15.21 7.92 8.44
CA VAL A 49 13.87 7.83 7.81
C VAL A 49 13.92 7.37 6.33
N ALA A 50 15.12 7.25 5.77
CA ALA A 50 15.37 6.63 4.47
C ALA A 50 16.83 6.19 4.48
N THR A 51 17.10 4.94 4.84
CA THR A 51 18.49 4.50 4.95
C THR A 51 18.99 4.02 3.60
N GLU A 52 20.15 4.54 3.18
CA GLU A 52 20.94 3.93 2.11
C GLU A 52 21.03 2.42 2.39
N GLY A 53 20.50 1.60 1.50
CA GLY A 53 20.48 0.15 1.63
C GLY A 53 19.10 -0.49 1.72
N GLU A 54 18.02 0.25 1.97
CA GLU A 54 16.65 -0.30 1.86
C GLU A 54 16.29 -0.53 0.38
N GLU A 55 16.03 -1.79 0.02
CA GLU A 55 15.62 -2.20 -1.31
C GLU A 55 14.26 -2.89 -1.26
N PHE A 56 13.37 -2.53 -2.18
CA PHE A 56 12.13 -3.26 -2.41
C PHE A 56 12.40 -4.59 -3.10
N VAL A 57 11.90 -5.67 -2.53
CA VAL A 57 11.95 -7.01 -3.13
C VAL A 57 10.53 -7.49 -3.39
N ALA A 58 10.17 -7.55 -4.66
CA ALA A 58 8.89 -8.07 -5.12
C ALA A 58 8.69 -9.52 -4.67
N TRP A 59 7.50 -9.84 -4.17
CA TRP A 59 7.14 -11.22 -3.87
C TRP A 59 6.73 -11.95 -5.16
N HIS A 60 7.31 -13.13 -5.38
CA HIS A 60 7.03 -13.95 -6.56
C HIS A 60 5.88 -14.97 -6.33
N GLN A 61 5.15 -14.87 -5.23
CA GLN A 61 3.99 -15.71 -4.96
C GLN A 61 2.75 -15.19 -5.70
N THR A 62 1.72 -16.03 -5.80
CA THR A 62 0.41 -15.60 -6.34
C THR A 62 -0.19 -14.50 -5.49
N LEU A 63 -0.97 -13.61 -6.10
CA LEU A 63 -1.65 -12.50 -5.40
C LEU A 63 -2.45 -13.01 -4.20
N ASP A 64 -3.22 -14.08 -4.35
CA ASP A 64 -4.01 -14.66 -3.25
C ASP A 64 -3.14 -15.08 -2.06
N ARG A 65 -1.96 -15.65 -2.33
CA ARG A 65 -1.03 -16.06 -1.27
C ARG A 65 -0.41 -14.86 -0.57
N CYS A 66 -0.08 -13.81 -1.32
CA CYS A 66 0.39 -12.55 -0.77
C CYS A 66 -0.69 -11.89 0.12
N LEU A 67 -1.93 -11.83 -0.35
CA LEU A 67 -3.06 -11.27 0.41
C LEU A 67 -3.38 -12.10 1.66
N GLN A 68 -3.27 -13.43 1.58
CA GLN A 68 -3.42 -14.29 2.76
C GLN A 68 -2.34 -13.97 3.81
N LYS A 69 -1.09 -13.77 3.40
CA LYS A 69 0.00 -13.35 4.30
C LYS A 69 -0.28 -11.98 4.93
N ILE A 70 -0.74 -11.01 4.14
CA ILE A 70 -1.08 -9.66 4.62
C ILE A 70 -2.22 -9.75 5.62
N SER A 71 -3.33 -10.38 5.26
CA SER A 71 -4.50 -10.56 6.11
C SER A 71 -4.13 -11.26 7.42
N HIS A 72 -3.29 -12.31 7.39
CA HIS A 72 -2.86 -12.99 8.61
C HIS A 72 -2.14 -12.05 9.59
N ASN A 73 -1.29 -11.14 9.12
CA ASN A 73 -0.58 -10.21 10.00
C ASN A 73 -1.47 -9.04 10.42
N TYR A 74 -2.12 -8.41 9.45
CA TYR A 74 -2.89 -7.19 9.63
C TYR A 74 -4.19 -7.41 10.41
N VAL A 75 -4.97 -8.44 10.09
CA VAL A 75 -6.25 -8.71 10.77
C VAL A 75 -6.01 -9.21 12.19
N LYS A 76 -5.08 -10.16 12.36
CA LYS A 76 -4.82 -10.82 13.65
C LYS A 76 -4.13 -9.91 14.66
N HIS A 77 -3.31 -8.96 14.19
CA HIS A 77 -2.53 -8.08 15.05
C HIS A 77 -2.94 -6.62 14.92
N TYR A 78 -4.17 -6.35 14.46
CA TYR A 78 -4.64 -5.00 14.15
C TYR A 78 -4.39 -3.98 15.27
N ASP A 79 -4.64 -4.37 16.52
CA ASP A 79 -4.47 -3.52 17.70
C ASP A 79 -3.00 -3.24 18.07
N ASP A 80 -2.05 -3.87 17.37
CA ASP A 80 -0.61 -3.64 17.50
C ASP A 80 -0.02 -3.22 16.14
N PRO A 81 -0.13 -1.93 15.75
CA PRO A 81 0.38 -1.40 14.49
C PRO A 81 1.83 -1.75 14.20
N GLN A 82 2.69 -1.78 15.24
CA GLN A 82 4.11 -2.07 15.07
C GLN A 82 4.35 -3.49 14.52
N ARG A 83 3.42 -4.43 14.73
CA ARG A 83 3.54 -5.81 14.22
C ARG A 83 3.16 -5.97 12.76
N TRP A 84 2.37 -5.07 12.18
CA TRP A 84 1.86 -5.25 10.82
C TRP A 84 2.17 -4.09 9.87
N MET A 85 2.51 -2.91 10.36
CA MET A 85 2.71 -1.73 9.51
C MET A 85 3.83 -1.90 8.48
N TYR A 86 4.83 -2.75 8.77
CA TYR A 86 5.94 -3.08 7.87
C TYR A 86 5.85 -4.51 7.31
N ALA A 87 4.68 -5.17 7.40
CA ALA A 87 4.52 -6.55 6.95
C ALA A 87 4.49 -6.69 5.42
N ALA A 88 4.18 -5.61 4.70
CA ALA A 88 4.11 -5.55 3.25
C ALA A 88 4.37 -4.13 2.75
N TYR A 89 4.99 -4.04 1.58
CA TYR A 89 5.24 -2.81 0.87
C TYR A 89 4.57 -2.86 -0.50
N LEU A 90 4.15 -1.70 -0.97
CA LEU A 90 3.58 -1.49 -2.30
C LEU A 90 4.53 -0.58 -3.07
N GLU A 91 4.91 -1.02 -4.27
CA GLU A 91 5.69 -0.22 -5.20
C GLU A 91 4.88 -0.02 -6.48
N LEU A 92 4.87 1.21 -7.01
CA LEU A 92 4.22 1.51 -8.28
C LEU A 92 4.87 0.70 -9.41
N THR A 93 4.05 0.21 -10.32
CA THR A 93 4.54 -0.21 -11.63
C THR A 93 4.67 0.99 -12.55
N GLU A 94 5.30 0.81 -13.71
CA GLU A 94 5.31 1.84 -14.75
C GLU A 94 3.89 2.28 -15.14
N GLN A 95 2.95 1.33 -15.27
CA GLN A 95 1.54 1.64 -15.52
C GLN A 95 0.93 2.43 -14.36
N GLY A 96 1.22 2.02 -13.11
CA GLY A 96 0.79 2.74 -11.91
C GLY A 96 1.29 4.18 -11.90
N GLU A 97 2.57 4.41 -12.19
CA GLU A 97 3.15 5.76 -12.27
C GLU A 97 2.46 6.61 -13.34
N GLN A 98 2.23 6.06 -14.53
CA GLN A 98 1.54 6.77 -15.61
C GLN A 98 0.12 7.19 -15.18
N GLN A 99 -0.62 6.30 -14.52
CA GLN A 99 -1.96 6.59 -14.01
C GLN A 99 -1.93 7.64 -12.89
N ALA A 100 -0.99 7.52 -11.95
CA ALA A 100 -0.83 8.50 -10.87
C ALA A 100 -0.56 9.91 -11.42
N ARG A 101 0.38 10.04 -12.38
CA ARG A 101 0.69 11.32 -13.04
C ARG A 101 -0.50 11.88 -13.80
N ALA A 102 -1.30 11.03 -14.44
CA ALA A 102 -2.51 11.45 -15.14
C ALA A 102 -3.58 11.98 -14.18
N LEU A 103 -3.72 11.38 -12.99
CA LEU A 103 -4.62 11.85 -11.94
C LEU A 103 -4.16 13.20 -11.38
N GLU A 104 -2.88 13.34 -11.04
CA GLU A 104 -2.30 14.62 -10.59
C GLU A 104 -2.50 15.74 -11.61
N SER A 105 -2.28 15.45 -12.90
CA SER A 105 -2.47 16.43 -13.97
C SER A 105 -3.91 16.91 -14.06
N LYS A 106 -4.88 15.99 -13.96
CA LYS A 106 -6.32 16.31 -13.96
C LYS A 106 -6.71 17.14 -12.75
N ASP A 107 -6.14 16.84 -11.59
CA ASP A 107 -6.39 17.59 -10.36
C ASP A 107 -5.91 19.04 -10.51
N VAL A 108 -4.67 19.24 -10.97
CA VAL A 108 -4.12 20.58 -11.27
C VAL A 108 -4.95 21.34 -12.31
N GLU A 109 -5.39 20.68 -13.38
CA GLU A 109 -6.27 21.27 -14.39
C GLU A 109 -7.66 21.64 -13.86
N SER A 110 -8.13 20.97 -12.81
CA SER A 110 -9.41 21.31 -12.16
C SER A 110 -9.30 22.63 -11.40
N TYR A 111 -8.18 22.87 -10.71
CA TYR A 111 -7.92 24.14 -10.01
C TYR A 111 -7.75 25.31 -10.97
N ARG A 112 -7.07 25.11 -12.11
CA ARG A 112 -6.89 26.18 -13.13
C ARG A 112 -8.18 26.61 -13.83
N ARG A 113 -9.24 25.80 -13.80
CA ARG A 113 -10.55 26.12 -14.40
C ARG A 113 -11.48 26.89 -13.47
N LEU A 114 -11.08 27.07 -12.21
CA LEU A 114 -11.84 27.83 -11.21
C LEU A 114 -11.38 29.28 -11.07
N GLU A 115 -10.34 29.68 -11.82
CA GLU A 115 -9.86 31.07 -12.00
C GLU A 115 -10.44 31.70 -13.27
#